data_AF-A0A6A6B5W0-F1
#
_entry.id   AF-A0A6A6B5W0-F1
#
_cell.length_a   1.000
_cell.length_b   1.000
_cell.length_c   1.000
_cell.angle_alpha   90.00
_cell.angle_beta   90.00
_cell.angle_gamma   90.00
#
_symmetry.space_group_name_H-M   'P 1'
#
loop_
_entity.id
_entity.type
_entity.pdbx_description
1 polymer ?
#
loop_
_entity_poly.entity_id
_entity_poly.type
_entity_poly.pdbx_seq_one_letter_code
_entity_poly.pdbx_strand_id
1 'polypeptide(L)'
;MAALYSPFCTPAADVAALQEVRSVPTAQDASNCFCPDHQQCSSDAQSTWLLHRDILHALVSPVVQLFTRASRLAEAAVCSSKPEDLEMAFTGDARSAFLWLQCFLSDEEQWCQFVGCPACIVSHTLSTEEHLRFTYTALHLANDSDMQNSNALPAIPFFTAALTDAINTDPFWDSYPGAASSIESSAESLTVNVRALRIQCGELEALVADFTEGQSTPRVQTPGTPIVSRLSTKVHGGQLPAVKTSKLAKRQQRMRLEEQAALQKLVAQCCGRAALQRNAAGPRERTHIRAIMRENGDAPHLGLASKRRRSLTCP
;
A
#
# COMPACT_ATOMS: atom_id res chain seq x y z
N MET A 1 -25.59 -22.03 11.58
CA MET A 1 -26.59 -20.94 11.62
C MET A 1 -25.84 -19.65 11.32
N ALA A 2 -26.41 -18.75 10.51
CA ALA A 2 -25.84 -17.43 10.31
C ALA A 2 -25.99 -16.60 11.59
N ALA A 3 -25.02 -15.75 11.91
CA ALA A 3 -25.10 -14.87 13.07
C ALA A 3 -26.15 -13.79 12.80
N LEU A 4 -27.11 -13.63 13.71
CA LEU A 4 -28.15 -12.60 13.58
C LEU A 4 -27.65 -11.19 13.95
N TYR A 5 -26.53 -11.12 14.66
CA TYR A 5 -25.92 -9.90 15.17
C TYR A 5 -24.43 -9.88 14.87
N SER A 6 -23.90 -8.68 14.71
CA SER A 6 -22.47 -8.46 14.55
C SER A 6 -21.70 -8.96 15.78
N PRO A 7 -20.51 -9.57 15.60
CA PRO A 7 -19.67 -10.00 16.71
C PRO A 7 -18.99 -8.83 17.44
N PHE A 8 -18.83 -7.68 16.78
CA PHE A 8 -18.27 -6.48 17.39
C PHE A 8 -19.30 -5.73 18.24
N CYS A 9 -18.91 -5.41 19.48
CA CYS A 9 -19.67 -4.56 20.38
C CYS A 9 -19.13 -3.13 20.32
N THR A 10 -19.94 -2.19 19.81
CA THR A 10 -19.57 -0.77 19.74
C THR A 10 -20.45 0.05 20.68
N PRO A 11 -19.90 0.70 21.73
CA PRO A 11 -20.67 1.58 22.61
C PRO A 11 -21.37 2.71 21.84
N ALA A 12 -22.59 3.08 22.25
CA ALA A 12 -23.37 4.11 21.55
C ALA A 12 -22.66 5.49 21.48
N ALA A 13 -21.84 5.81 22.47
CA ALA A 13 -21.02 7.02 22.49
C ALA A 13 -19.99 7.05 21.33
N ASP A 14 -19.38 5.90 21.04
CA ASP A 14 -18.38 5.76 19.97
C ASP A 14 -19.01 5.80 18.59
N VAL A 15 -20.23 5.25 18.45
CA VAL A 15 -21.02 5.36 17.21
C VAL A 15 -21.32 6.82 16.88
N ALA A 16 -21.67 7.63 17.88
CA ALA A 16 -21.92 9.06 17.69
C ALA A 16 -20.63 9.80 17.27
N ALA A 17 -19.49 9.49 17.89
CA ALA A 17 -18.20 10.06 17.52
C ALA A 17 -17.81 9.74 16.06
N LEU A 18 -18.07 8.52 15.60
CA LEU A 18 -17.84 8.14 14.20
C LEU A 18 -18.72 8.91 13.20
N GLN A 19 -19.96 9.24 13.57
CA GLN A 19 -20.85 10.02 12.71
C GLN A 19 -20.40 11.48 12.54
N GLU A 20 -19.66 12.01 13.53
CA GLU A 20 -19.03 13.33 13.43
C GLU A 20 -17.80 13.31 12.52
N VAL A 21 -17.08 12.18 12.45
CA VAL A 21 -16.00 11.94 11.49
C VAL A 21 -16.58 11.57 10.11
N ARG A 22 -17.31 12.51 9.49
CA ARG A 22 -17.89 12.38 8.14
C ARG A 22 -16.88 12.18 7.00
N SER A 23 -15.59 12.11 7.31
CA SER A 23 -14.50 11.84 6.36
C SER A 23 -14.12 10.36 6.28
N VAL A 24 -14.78 9.46 7.01
CA VAL A 24 -14.58 8.01 6.81
C VAL A 24 -14.89 7.69 5.35
N PRO A 25 -13.90 7.20 4.56
CA PRO A 25 -14.18 6.73 3.22
C PRO A 25 -15.17 5.58 3.33
N THR A 26 -16.43 5.86 3.02
CA THR A 26 -17.42 4.80 2.83
C THR A 26 -16.92 3.92 1.70
N ALA A 27 -17.21 2.64 1.77
CA ALA A 27 -16.94 1.74 0.67
C ALA A 27 -17.88 2.12 -0.49
N GLN A 28 -17.53 3.18 -1.23
CA GLN A 28 -18.41 3.84 -2.21
C GLN A 28 -18.79 2.92 -3.37
N ASP A 29 -18.04 1.83 -3.56
CA ASP A 29 -18.30 0.78 -4.55
C ASP A 29 -18.72 -0.57 -3.92
N ALA A 30 -18.84 -0.66 -2.59
CA ALA A 30 -19.30 -1.90 -1.94
C ALA A 30 -20.81 -2.03 -1.99
N SER A 31 -21.28 -3.23 -2.33
CA SER A 31 -22.68 -3.58 -2.30
C SER A 31 -23.22 -3.49 -0.87
N ASN A 32 -24.29 -2.70 -0.68
CA ASN A 32 -25.09 -2.71 0.55
C ASN A 32 -26.08 -3.90 0.60
N CYS A 33 -26.05 -4.79 -0.40
CA CYS A 33 -26.98 -5.92 -0.47
C CYS A 33 -26.56 -7.03 0.50
N PHE A 34 -27.47 -7.42 1.38
CA PHE A 34 -27.32 -8.60 2.22
C PHE A 34 -27.61 -9.87 1.40
N CYS A 35 -26.92 -10.97 1.73
CA CYS A 35 -27.24 -12.28 1.17
C CYS A 35 -28.55 -12.81 1.78
N PRO A 36 -29.19 -13.85 1.18
CA PRO A 36 -30.47 -14.37 1.67
C PRO A 36 -30.46 -14.76 3.16
N ASP A 37 -29.31 -15.24 3.66
CA ASP A 37 -29.14 -15.65 5.06
C ASP A 37 -29.14 -14.45 6.03
N HIS A 38 -28.66 -13.28 5.59
CA HIS A 38 -28.56 -12.08 6.44
C HIS A 38 -29.62 -11.00 6.10
N GLN A 39 -30.36 -11.18 5.00
CA GLN A 39 -31.49 -10.30 4.64
C GLN A 39 -32.63 -10.39 5.66
N GLN A 40 -32.70 -11.50 6.40
CA GLN A 40 -33.71 -11.75 7.43
C GLN A 40 -33.43 -11.04 8.76
N CYS A 41 -32.23 -10.45 8.92
CA CYS A 41 -31.88 -9.68 10.12
C CYS A 41 -32.77 -8.44 10.27
N SER A 42 -32.99 -7.99 11.51
CA SER A 42 -33.72 -6.75 11.77
C SER A 42 -33.02 -5.54 11.14
N SER A 43 -33.77 -4.46 10.87
CA SER A 43 -33.20 -3.22 10.31
C SER A 43 -32.08 -2.65 11.17
N ASP A 44 -32.20 -2.76 12.50
CA ASP A 44 -31.18 -2.31 13.44
C ASP A 44 -29.92 -3.15 13.31
N ALA A 45 -30.06 -4.48 13.27
CA ALA A 45 -28.92 -5.38 13.08
C ALA A 45 -28.22 -5.15 11.73
N GLN A 46 -28.99 -4.93 10.65
CA GLN A 46 -28.44 -4.58 9.34
C GLN A 46 -27.65 -3.25 9.39
N SER A 47 -28.16 -2.26 10.10
CA SER A 47 -27.47 -0.98 10.30
C SER A 47 -26.15 -1.16 11.04
N THR A 48 -26.14 -2.01 12.07
CA THR A 48 -24.91 -2.38 12.81
C THR A 48 -23.90 -3.11 11.91
N TRP A 49 -24.35 -4.04 11.06
CA TRP A 49 -23.47 -4.73 10.11
C TRP A 49 -22.83 -3.77 9.10
N LEU A 50 -23.61 -2.81 8.58
CA LEU A 50 -23.10 -1.79 7.67
C LEU A 50 -22.06 -0.91 8.37
N LEU A 51 -22.35 -0.48 9.60
CA LEU A 51 -21.42 0.32 10.40
C LEU A 51 -20.08 -0.39 10.61
N HIS A 52 -20.10 -1.64 11.08
CA HIS A 52 -18.86 -2.37 11.32
C HIS A 52 -18.09 -2.69 10.04
N ARG A 53 -18.80 -2.95 8.92
CA ARG A 53 -18.16 -3.05 7.61
C ARG A 53 -17.46 -1.75 7.24
N ASP A 54 -18.10 -0.60 7.45
CA ASP A 54 -17.53 0.70 7.12
C ASP A 54 -16.32 1.03 8.00
N ILE A 55 -16.36 0.68 9.29
CA ILE A 55 -15.20 0.78 10.18
C ILE A 55 -14.05 -0.08 9.67
N LEU A 56 -14.31 -1.36 9.36
CA LEU A 56 -13.29 -2.25 8.81
C LEU A 56 -12.72 -1.73 7.49
N HIS A 57 -13.57 -1.23 6.59
CA HIS A 57 -13.13 -0.64 5.33
C HIS A 57 -12.25 0.59 5.56
N ALA A 58 -12.64 1.46 6.49
CA ALA A 58 -11.86 2.62 6.87
C ALA A 58 -10.46 2.22 7.32
N LEU A 59 -10.34 1.17 8.13
CA LEU A 59 -9.07 0.65 8.66
C LEU A 59 -8.22 -0.03 7.57
N VAL A 60 -8.82 -0.91 6.77
CA VAL A 60 -8.13 -1.77 5.81
C VAL A 60 -7.69 -1.00 4.57
N SER A 61 -8.54 -0.11 4.04
CA SER A 61 -8.30 0.57 2.76
C SER A 61 -6.96 1.31 2.70
N PRO A 62 -6.51 2.05 3.73
CA PRO A 62 -5.21 2.73 3.69
C PRO A 62 -4.01 1.80 3.65
N VAL A 63 -4.11 0.60 4.22
CA VAL A 63 -3.06 -0.43 4.11
C VAL A 63 -3.02 -0.98 2.68
N VAL A 64 -4.19 -1.21 2.06
CA VAL A 64 -4.30 -1.61 0.64
C VAL A 64 -3.74 -0.52 -0.29
N GLN A 65 -4.02 0.75 0.00
CA GLN A 65 -3.48 1.88 -0.76
C GLN A 65 -1.97 2.01 -0.61
N LEU A 66 -1.43 1.78 0.60
CA LEU A 66 0.00 1.72 0.83
C LEU A 66 0.66 0.63 -0.02
N PHE A 67 0.10 -0.59 -0.04
CA PHE A 67 0.62 -1.67 -0.88
C PHE A 67 0.55 -1.35 -2.37
N THR A 68 -0.56 -0.77 -2.83
CA THR A 68 -0.72 -0.33 -4.22
C THR A 68 0.33 0.70 -4.62
N ARG A 69 0.59 1.66 -3.73
CA ARG A 69 1.65 2.67 -3.90
C ARG A 69 3.03 2.03 -3.91
N ALA A 70 3.32 1.17 -2.93
CA ALA A 70 4.59 0.44 -2.82
C ALA A 70 4.89 -0.35 -4.11
N SER A 71 3.88 -1.05 -4.64
CA SER A 71 4.01 -1.83 -5.88
C SER A 71 4.36 -0.94 -7.07
N ARG A 72 3.69 0.20 -7.25
CA ARG A 72 4.00 1.15 -8.35
C ARG A 72 5.40 1.73 -8.23
N LEU A 73 5.85 2.02 -7.01
CA LEU A 73 7.21 2.52 -6.77
C LEU A 73 8.26 1.44 -7.04
N ALA A 74 8.00 0.21 -6.62
CA ALA A 74 8.86 -0.93 -6.90
C ALA A 74 8.95 -1.21 -8.41
N GLU A 75 7.83 -1.16 -9.13
CA GLU A 75 7.80 -1.30 -10.59
C GLU A 75 8.70 -0.26 -11.27
N ALA A 76 8.62 0.99 -10.83
CA ALA A 76 9.45 2.07 -11.34
C ALA A 76 10.94 1.90 -10.98
N ALA A 77 11.24 1.51 -9.74
CA ALA A 77 12.60 1.37 -9.24
C ALA A 77 13.33 0.17 -9.86
N VAL A 78 12.66 -0.98 -10.00
CA VAL A 78 13.24 -2.23 -10.51
C VAL A 78 13.13 -2.33 -12.04
N CYS A 79 12.31 -1.49 -12.66
CA CYS A 79 12.01 -1.55 -14.10
C CYS A 79 11.45 -2.93 -14.53
N SER A 80 10.67 -3.57 -13.65
CA SER A 80 9.99 -4.84 -13.89
C SER A 80 8.54 -4.72 -13.43
N SER A 81 7.62 -5.36 -14.16
CA SER A 81 6.22 -5.52 -13.76
C SER A 81 5.93 -6.91 -13.21
N LYS A 82 6.96 -7.73 -13.00
CA LYS A 82 6.79 -9.08 -12.48
C LYS A 82 6.65 -9.02 -10.96
N PRO A 83 5.58 -9.59 -10.38
CA PRO A 83 5.30 -9.50 -8.96
C PRO A 83 6.43 -10.09 -8.09
N GLU A 84 7.13 -11.12 -8.57
CA GLU A 84 8.27 -11.74 -7.90
C GLU A 84 9.54 -10.88 -7.88
N ASP A 85 9.67 -9.89 -8.78
CA ASP A 85 10.83 -9.01 -8.85
C ASP A 85 10.66 -7.77 -7.94
N LEU A 86 9.41 -7.38 -7.62
CA LEU A 86 9.11 -6.11 -6.94
C LEU A 86 9.67 -6.03 -5.52
N GLU A 87 9.78 -7.17 -4.84
CA GLU A 87 10.37 -7.23 -3.49
C GLU A 87 11.83 -6.75 -3.45
N MET A 88 12.54 -6.76 -4.58
CA MET A 88 13.93 -6.30 -4.69
C MET A 88 14.08 -4.79 -4.51
N ALA A 89 12.98 -4.03 -4.60
CA ALA A 89 12.96 -2.60 -4.29
C ALA A 89 13.11 -2.31 -2.78
N PHE A 90 12.86 -3.31 -1.94
CA PHE A 90 12.78 -3.15 -0.48
C PHE A 90 13.82 -4.03 0.23
N THR A 91 14.15 -3.66 1.47
CA THR A 91 15.13 -4.40 2.29
C THR A 91 14.67 -4.56 3.73
N GLY A 92 15.17 -5.59 4.41
CA GLY A 92 14.86 -5.86 5.82
C GLY A 92 13.36 -6.00 6.08
N ASP A 93 12.88 -5.36 7.15
CA ASP A 93 11.49 -5.41 7.58
C ASP A 93 10.51 -4.90 6.52
N ALA A 94 10.91 -3.91 5.70
CA ALA A 94 10.10 -3.41 4.61
C ALA A 94 9.81 -4.49 3.55
N ARG A 95 10.84 -5.28 3.19
CA ARG A 95 10.68 -6.40 2.24
C ARG A 95 9.77 -7.48 2.81
N SER A 96 9.96 -7.82 4.09
CA SER A 96 9.10 -8.78 4.80
C SER A 96 7.63 -8.35 4.80
N ALA A 97 7.34 -7.06 5.08
CA ALA A 97 5.99 -6.53 4.99
C ALA A 97 5.44 -6.53 3.56
N PHE A 98 6.25 -6.15 2.56
CA PHE A 98 5.82 -6.14 1.17
C PHE A 98 5.39 -7.53 0.71
N LEU A 99 6.21 -8.55 0.97
CA LEU A 99 5.88 -9.95 0.65
C LEU A 99 4.63 -10.44 1.39
N TRP A 100 4.53 -10.18 2.70
CA TRP A 100 3.38 -10.61 3.48
C TRP A 100 2.08 -9.97 2.95
N LEU A 101 2.10 -8.66 2.68
CA LEU A 101 0.97 -7.95 2.09
C LEU A 101 0.64 -8.46 0.70
N GLN A 102 1.64 -8.74 -0.13
CA GLN A 102 1.46 -9.29 -1.46
C GLN A 102 0.73 -10.63 -1.41
N CYS A 103 1.16 -11.55 -0.55
CA CYS A 103 0.49 -12.83 -0.35
C CYS A 103 -0.95 -12.63 0.16
N PHE A 104 -1.11 -11.92 1.29
CA PHE A 104 -2.41 -11.74 1.92
C PHE A 104 -3.43 -11.07 0.99
N LEU A 105 -3.06 -9.96 0.35
CA LEU A 105 -3.98 -9.20 -0.52
C LEU A 105 -4.32 -9.95 -1.81
N SER A 106 -3.44 -10.85 -2.27
CA SER A 106 -3.73 -11.72 -3.42
C SER A 106 -4.71 -12.84 -3.08
N ASP A 107 -4.63 -13.38 -1.86
CA ASP A 107 -5.48 -14.49 -1.42
C ASP A 107 -6.87 -14.04 -0.94
N GLU A 108 -6.96 -12.84 -0.37
CA GLU A 108 -8.18 -12.28 0.26
C GLU A 108 -8.70 -11.01 -0.45
N GLU A 109 -8.49 -10.91 -1.77
CA GLU A 109 -8.85 -9.75 -2.60
C GLU A 109 -10.29 -9.27 -2.37
N GLN A 110 -11.27 -10.19 -2.35
CA GLN A 110 -12.68 -9.85 -2.20
C GLN A 110 -12.99 -9.23 -0.83
N TRP A 111 -12.33 -9.71 0.22
CA TRP A 111 -12.48 -9.16 1.56
C TRP A 111 -11.86 -7.77 1.65
N CYS A 112 -10.66 -7.58 1.09
CA CYS A 112 -9.99 -6.29 1.06
C CYS A 112 -10.73 -5.21 0.25
N GLN A 113 -11.47 -5.62 -0.78
CA GLN A 113 -12.34 -4.73 -1.56
C GLN A 113 -13.74 -4.56 -0.95
N PHE A 114 -14.05 -5.28 0.13
CA PHE A 114 -15.35 -5.28 0.79
C PHE A 114 -16.51 -5.62 -0.18
N VAL A 115 -16.24 -6.54 -1.12
CA VAL A 115 -17.23 -7.00 -2.11
C VAL A 115 -18.06 -8.13 -1.52
N GLY A 116 -19.36 -7.90 -1.34
CA GLY A 116 -20.31 -8.93 -0.93
C GLY A 116 -21.26 -8.45 0.16
N CYS A 117 -21.83 -9.41 0.89
CA CYS A 117 -22.74 -9.13 1.99
C CYS A 117 -21.98 -8.50 3.17
N PRO A 118 -22.40 -7.34 3.72
CA PRO A 118 -21.74 -6.70 4.85
C PRO A 118 -21.54 -7.64 6.05
N ALA A 119 -22.58 -8.40 6.40
CA ALA A 119 -22.49 -9.35 7.51
C ALA A 119 -21.48 -10.48 7.28
N CYS A 120 -21.35 -10.97 6.04
CA CYS A 120 -20.35 -11.99 5.70
C CYS A 120 -18.94 -11.43 5.82
N ILE A 121 -18.69 -10.22 5.33
CA ILE A 121 -17.38 -9.57 5.39
C ILE A 121 -16.94 -9.35 6.85
N VAL A 122 -17.83 -8.78 7.66
CA VAL A 122 -17.59 -8.52 9.09
C VAL A 122 -17.35 -9.84 9.84
N SER A 123 -18.11 -10.89 9.54
CA SER A 123 -17.90 -12.21 10.15
C SER A 123 -16.60 -12.88 9.66
N HIS A 124 -16.20 -12.64 8.41
CA HIS A 124 -15.00 -13.21 7.81
C HIS A 124 -13.73 -12.70 8.49
N THR A 125 -13.77 -11.48 9.05
CA THR A 125 -12.68 -10.90 9.84
C THR A 125 -12.21 -11.81 10.99
N LEU A 126 -13.12 -12.58 11.59
CA LEU A 126 -12.81 -13.51 12.70
C LEU A 126 -12.48 -14.95 12.24
N SER A 127 -12.44 -15.19 10.92
CA SER A 127 -12.43 -16.56 10.38
C SER A 127 -11.03 -17.18 10.29
N THR A 128 -9.97 -16.36 10.27
CA THR A 128 -8.58 -16.83 10.30
C THR A 128 -7.72 -15.91 11.14
N GLU A 129 -6.56 -16.42 11.59
CA GLU A 129 -5.56 -15.62 12.30
C GLU A 129 -5.06 -14.45 11.45
N GLU A 130 -4.87 -14.65 10.15
CA GLU A 130 -4.31 -13.61 9.28
C GLU A 130 -5.26 -12.42 9.10
N HIS A 131 -6.58 -12.63 9.05
CA HIS A 131 -7.54 -11.53 9.01
C HIS A 131 -7.50 -10.72 10.31
N LEU A 132 -7.40 -11.39 11.46
CA LEU A 132 -7.29 -10.75 12.76
C LEU A 132 -5.98 -9.97 12.85
N ARG A 133 -4.86 -10.59 12.47
CA ARG A 133 -3.53 -9.96 12.43
C ARG A 133 -3.52 -8.73 11.53
N PHE A 134 -4.07 -8.83 10.32
CA PHE A 134 -4.22 -7.69 9.41
C PHE A 134 -5.05 -6.57 10.05
N THR A 135 -6.17 -6.90 10.69
CA THR A 135 -7.08 -5.93 11.30
C THR A 135 -6.45 -5.23 12.50
N TYR A 136 -5.74 -5.94 13.39
CA TYR A 136 -4.96 -5.33 14.47
C TYR A 136 -3.85 -4.43 13.92
N THR A 137 -3.11 -4.86 12.91
CA THR A 137 -2.09 -4.03 12.27
C THR A 137 -2.71 -2.74 11.70
N ALA A 138 -3.84 -2.83 11.01
CA ALA A 138 -4.55 -1.66 10.49
C ALA A 138 -5.01 -0.71 11.62
N LEU A 139 -5.51 -1.25 12.73
CA LEU A 139 -5.88 -0.48 13.93
C LEU A 139 -4.68 0.24 14.54
N HIS A 140 -3.55 -0.45 14.73
CA HIS A 140 -2.34 0.16 15.28
C HIS A 140 -1.82 1.29 14.38
N LEU A 141 -1.89 1.11 13.05
CA LEU A 141 -1.51 2.15 12.09
C LEU A 141 -2.50 3.33 12.07
N ALA A 142 -3.79 3.09 12.32
CA ALA A 142 -4.82 4.12 12.41
C ALA A 142 -4.69 5.00 13.65
N ASN A 143 -4.30 4.39 14.76
CA ASN A 143 -4.08 5.09 16.03
C ASN A 143 -2.71 5.77 16.12
N ASP A 144 -1.84 5.58 15.12
CA ASP A 144 -0.52 6.20 15.05
C ASP A 144 -0.61 7.63 14.49
N SER A 145 -0.15 8.62 15.25
CA SER A 145 -0.23 10.04 14.90
C SER A 145 0.58 10.41 13.66
N ASP A 146 1.64 9.65 13.34
CA ASP A 146 2.48 9.90 12.17
C ASP A 146 1.73 9.68 10.84
N MET A 147 0.61 8.95 10.86
CA MET A 147 -0.24 8.71 9.70
C MET A 147 -1.21 9.83 9.36
N GLN A 148 -1.21 10.91 10.12
CA GLN A 148 -2.25 11.93 10.00
C GLN A 148 -2.00 13.01 8.93
N ASN A 149 -0.83 13.03 8.28
CA ASN A 149 -0.41 14.17 7.45
C ASN A 149 -0.91 14.20 6.00
N SER A 150 -1.69 13.23 5.54
CA SER A 150 -2.55 13.39 4.35
C SER A 150 -3.54 12.22 4.30
N ASN A 151 -4.84 12.49 4.43
CA ASN A 151 -5.91 11.48 4.45
C ASN A 151 -5.84 10.50 5.64
N ALA A 152 -5.61 11.04 6.84
CA ALA A 152 -5.56 10.28 8.08
C ALA A 152 -6.73 9.30 8.26
N LEU A 153 -6.40 8.06 8.61
CA LEU A 153 -7.31 7.13 9.26
C LEU A 153 -7.95 7.83 10.47
N PRO A 154 -9.27 7.73 10.70
CA PRO A 154 -9.84 8.12 11.98
C PRO A 154 -9.15 7.30 13.07
N ALA A 155 -8.80 7.93 14.19
CA ALA A 155 -8.45 7.18 15.38
C ALA A 155 -9.72 6.45 15.86
N ILE A 156 -9.66 5.13 15.96
CA ILE A 156 -10.78 4.28 16.38
C ILE A 156 -10.31 3.39 17.54
N PRO A 157 -9.86 3.98 18.66
CA PRO A 157 -9.22 3.25 19.75
C PRO A 157 -10.16 2.24 20.42
N PHE A 158 -11.48 2.49 20.38
CA PHE A 158 -12.48 1.58 20.95
C PHE A 158 -12.55 0.24 20.20
N PHE A 159 -12.20 0.20 18.91
CA PHE A 159 -12.41 -0.99 18.09
C PHE A 159 -11.36 -2.07 18.37
N THR A 160 -10.22 -1.73 18.97
CA THR A 160 -9.27 -2.72 19.51
C THR A 160 -9.93 -3.54 20.63
N ALA A 161 -10.62 -2.90 21.57
CA ALA A 161 -11.35 -3.60 22.62
C ALA A 161 -12.49 -4.46 22.04
N ALA A 162 -13.25 -3.92 21.09
CA ALA A 162 -14.31 -4.66 20.40
C ALA A 162 -13.79 -5.91 19.67
N LEU A 163 -12.61 -5.82 19.04
CA LEU A 163 -11.96 -6.95 18.36
C LEU A 163 -11.49 -8.01 19.36
N THR A 164 -10.85 -7.59 20.45
CA THR A 164 -10.41 -8.50 21.52
C THR A 164 -11.59 -9.24 22.15
N ASP A 165 -12.68 -8.53 22.46
CA ASP A 165 -13.90 -9.14 22.99
C ASP A 165 -14.55 -10.11 21.99
N ALA A 166 -14.57 -9.75 20.71
CA ALA A 166 -15.10 -10.62 19.65
C ALA A 166 -14.29 -11.92 19.51
N ILE A 167 -12.96 -11.88 19.64
CA ILE A 167 -12.11 -13.08 19.63
C ILE A 167 -12.39 -13.93 20.87
N ASN A 168 -12.43 -13.32 22.06
CA ASN A 168 -12.62 -14.02 23.33
C ASN A 168 -14.01 -14.65 23.50
N THR A 169 -15.00 -14.22 22.71
CA THR A 169 -16.37 -14.73 22.75
C THR A 169 -16.72 -15.61 21.55
N ASP A 170 -15.85 -15.72 20.55
CA ASP A 170 -16.10 -16.57 19.38
C ASP A 170 -15.72 -18.04 19.70
N PRO A 171 -16.68 -18.98 19.60
CA PRO A 171 -16.46 -20.39 19.95
C PRO A 171 -15.35 -21.11 19.17
N PHE A 172 -14.93 -20.58 18.02
CA PHE A 172 -13.81 -21.14 17.26
C PHE A 172 -12.49 -20.95 18.01
N TRP A 173 -12.31 -19.80 18.66
CA TRP A 173 -11.07 -19.45 19.35
C TRP A 173 -10.99 -19.98 20.79
N ASP A 174 -12.09 -20.50 21.35
CA ASP A 174 -12.13 -21.14 22.69
C ASP A 174 -11.06 -22.22 22.89
N SER A 175 -10.69 -22.92 21.80
CA SER A 175 -9.67 -23.97 21.82
C SER A 175 -8.22 -23.46 21.92
N TYR A 176 -8.01 -22.14 21.80
CA TYR A 176 -6.72 -21.48 21.84
C TYR A 176 -6.70 -20.37 22.91
N PRO A 177 -6.45 -20.72 24.19
CA PRO A 177 -6.40 -19.75 25.27
C PRO A 177 -5.31 -18.70 25.02
N GLY A 178 -5.68 -17.41 25.13
CA GLY A 178 -4.75 -16.31 24.84
C GLY A 178 -4.62 -15.98 23.35
N ALA A 179 -5.54 -16.47 22.51
CA ALA A 179 -5.62 -16.13 21.08
C ALA A 179 -5.46 -14.63 20.82
N ALA A 180 -6.30 -13.81 21.46
CA ALA A 180 -6.28 -12.36 21.28
C ALA A 180 -4.89 -11.76 21.52
N SER A 181 -4.26 -12.08 22.66
CA SER A 181 -2.92 -11.57 22.99
C SER A 181 -1.81 -12.07 22.05
N SER A 182 -1.89 -13.34 21.62
CA SER A 182 -0.92 -13.92 20.68
C SER A 182 -1.00 -13.22 19.31
N ILE A 183 -2.22 -13.00 18.83
CA ILE A 183 -2.48 -12.37 17.55
C ILE A 183 -2.14 -10.89 17.58
N GLU A 184 -2.47 -10.18 18.67
CA GLU A 184 -2.11 -8.79 18.87
C GLU A 184 -0.58 -8.60 18.86
N SER A 185 0.18 -9.44 19.60
CA SER A 185 1.65 -9.39 19.57
C SER A 185 2.23 -9.67 18.17
N SER A 186 1.64 -10.63 17.45
CA SER A 186 2.01 -10.93 16.05
C SER A 186 1.73 -9.74 15.12
N ALA A 187 0.65 -9.00 15.38
CA ALA A 187 0.25 -7.80 14.66
C ALA A 187 1.14 -6.59 15.00
N GLU A 188 1.65 -6.47 16.22
CA GLU A 188 2.64 -5.44 16.59
C GLU A 188 3.91 -5.59 15.75
N SER A 189 4.44 -6.81 15.63
CA SER A 189 5.61 -7.10 14.78
C SER A 189 5.33 -6.75 13.32
N LEU A 190 4.17 -7.12 12.78
CA LEU A 190 3.78 -6.75 11.42
C LEU A 190 3.62 -5.24 11.25
N THR A 191 3.13 -4.54 12.27
CA THR A 191 3.00 -3.07 12.26
C THR A 191 4.36 -2.39 12.11
N VAL A 192 5.39 -2.87 12.80
CA VAL A 192 6.77 -2.38 12.63
C VAL A 192 7.23 -2.56 11.18
N ASN A 193 6.99 -3.74 10.60
CA ASN A 193 7.38 -4.04 9.22
C ASN A 193 6.65 -3.13 8.21
N VAL A 194 5.36 -2.92 8.39
CA VAL A 194 4.55 -2.04 7.52
C VAL A 194 4.98 -0.58 7.63
N ARG A 195 5.39 -0.12 8.83
CA ARG A 195 6.00 1.21 9.00
C ARG A 195 7.33 1.31 8.23
N ALA A 196 8.20 0.31 8.33
CA ALA A 196 9.46 0.27 7.58
C ALA A 196 9.22 0.34 6.07
N LEU A 197 8.23 -0.42 5.57
CA LEU A 197 7.80 -0.37 4.16
C LEU A 197 7.39 1.04 3.74
N ARG A 198 6.58 1.72 4.56
CA ARG A 198 6.14 3.08 4.28
C ARG A 198 7.30 4.08 4.20
N ILE A 199 8.27 3.97 5.10
CA ILE A 199 9.48 4.81 5.09
C ILE A 199 10.23 4.61 3.78
N GLN A 200 10.51 3.36 3.40
CA GLN A 200 11.20 3.07 2.14
C GLN A 200 10.40 3.49 0.90
N CYS A 201 9.06 3.47 0.94
CA CYS A 201 8.25 4.07 -0.13
C CYS A 201 8.51 5.57 -0.27
N GLY A 202 8.65 6.31 0.83
CA GLY A 202 9.00 7.73 0.80
C GLY A 202 10.40 7.97 0.24
N GLU A 203 11.37 7.12 0.58
CA GLU A 203 12.73 7.18 0.04
C GLU A 203 12.77 6.90 -1.47
N LEU A 204 12.06 5.85 -1.92
CA LEU A 204 11.92 5.52 -3.35
C LEU A 204 11.24 6.65 -4.13
N GLU A 205 10.22 7.30 -3.56
CA GLU A 205 9.57 8.44 -4.21
C GLU A 205 10.51 9.62 -4.39
N ALA A 206 11.28 9.97 -3.37
CA ALA A 206 12.27 11.05 -3.48
C ALA A 206 13.28 10.76 -4.59
N LEU A 207 13.78 9.51 -4.65
CA LEU A 207 14.69 9.07 -5.72
C LEU A 207 14.04 9.19 -7.10
N VAL A 208 12.83 8.68 -7.28
CA VAL A 208 12.10 8.72 -8.57
C VAL A 208 11.79 10.16 -8.99
N ALA A 209 11.40 11.03 -8.06
CA ALA A 209 11.13 12.44 -8.33
C ALA A 209 12.38 13.18 -8.84
N ASP A 210 13.54 12.99 -8.17
CA ASP A 210 14.81 13.60 -8.56
C ASP A 210 15.23 13.20 -9.99
N PHE A 211 14.95 11.96 -10.42
CA PHE A 211 15.21 11.51 -11.79
C PHE A 211 14.33 12.23 -12.83
N THR A 212 13.10 12.60 -12.48
CA THR A 212 12.19 13.30 -13.39
C THR A 212 12.46 14.79 -13.49
N GLU A 213 12.86 15.47 -12.41
CA GLU A 213 13.20 16.90 -12.44
C GLU A 213 14.53 17.17 -13.17
N GLY A 214 15.47 16.23 -13.12
CA GLY A 214 16.71 16.27 -13.90
C GLY A 214 16.53 16.08 -15.42
N GLN A 215 15.34 15.70 -15.89
CA GLN A 215 14.96 15.60 -17.32
C GLN A 215 14.28 16.86 -17.87
N SER A 216 14.33 17.98 -17.15
CA SER A 216 13.99 19.28 -17.71
C SER A 216 14.99 19.66 -18.81
N THR A 217 14.71 19.22 -20.05
CA THR A 217 15.28 19.63 -21.36
C THR A 217 16.78 19.99 -21.38
N PRO A 218 17.62 19.41 -22.25
CA PRO A 218 18.85 20.09 -22.60
C PRO A 218 18.45 21.39 -23.31
N ARG A 219 18.40 22.50 -22.55
CA ARG A 219 18.50 23.82 -23.13
C ARG A 219 19.79 23.74 -23.91
N VAL A 220 19.65 23.73 -25.23
CA VAL A 220 20.74 23.95 -26.18
C VAL A 220 21.29 25.32 -25.82
N GLN A 221 22.21 25.34 -24.86
CA GLN A 221 23.08 26.46 -24.60
C GLN A 221 24.11 26.36 -25.71
N THR A 222 23.87 27.15 -26.75
CA THR A 222 24.89 27.65 -27.63
C THR A 222 26.19 27.92 -26.84
N PRO A 223 27.37 27.51 -27.36
CA PRO A 223 28.62 27.69 -26.66
C PRO A 223 28.94 29.19 -26.58
N GLY A 224 28.69 29.78 -25.41
CA GLY A 224 28.80 31.22 -25.19
C GLY A 224 29.42 31.52 -23.83
N THR A 225 30.75 31.65 -23.83
CA THR A 225 31.61 32.40 -22.88
C THR A 225 31.66 31.97 -21.40
N PRO A 226 32.88 31.88 -20.81
CA PRO A 226 33.03 31.59 -19.39
C PRO A 226 32.58 32.78 -18.53
N ILE A 227 31.72 32.52 -17.55
CA ILE A 227 31.39 33.45 -16.47
C ILE A 227 32.60 33.54 -15.54
N VAL A 228 33.27 34.69 -15.60
CA VAL A 228 34.25 35.11 -14.60
C VAL A 228 33.48 35.65 -13.41
N SER A 229 33.55 34.94 -12.27
CA SER A 229 33.06 35.44 -10.98
C SER A 229 33.82 36.71 -10.61
N ARG A 230 33.13 37.85 -10.58
CA ARG A 230 33.66 39.12 -10.06
C ARG A 230 33.49 39.15 -8.54
N LEU A 231 34.48 38.64 -7.81
CA LEU A 231 34.76 39.14 -6.47
C LEU A 231 35.67 40.36 -6.63
N SER A 232 35.08 41.55 -6.39
CA SER A 232 35.82 42.78 -6.20
C SER A 232 36.62 42.70 -4.90
N THR A 233 37.93 42.51 -5.02
CA THR A 233 38.89 43.02 -4.03
C THR A 233 40.00 43.75 -4.77
N LYS A 234 40.05 45.06 -4.55
CA LYS A 234 41.08 45.98 -5.03
C LYS A 234 42.40 45.60 -4.36
N VAL A 235 43.30 44.94 -5.08
CA VAL A 235 44.72 44.81 -4.69
C VAL A 235 45.57 45.02 -5.94
N HIS A 236 46.62 45.81 -5.76
CA HIS A 236 47.50 46.35 -6.79
C HIS A 236 48.32 45.25 -7.49
N GLY A 237 48.53 45.42 -8.80
CA GLY A 237 49.71 44.95 -9.57
C GLY A 237 50.11 43.48 -9.46
N GLY A 238 49.56 42.62 -10.32
CA GLY A 238 50.11 41.28 -10.57
C GLY A 238 49.24 40.47 -11.54
N GLN A 239 49.77 40.10 -12.72
CA GLN A 239 49.12 39.14 -13.62
C GLN A 239 49.00 37.79 -12.90
N LEU A 240 47.78 37.35 -12.62
CA LEU A 240 47.52 35.98 -12.17
C LEU A 240 47.86 34.99 -13.32
N PRO A 241 48.65 33.93 -13.09
CA PRO A 241 48.93 32.95 -14.12
C PRO A 241 47.66 32.22 -14.54
N ALA A 242 47.38 32.19 -15.83
CA ALA A 242 46.29 31.38 -16.38
C ALA A 242 46.53 29.90 -16.01
N VAL A 243 45.70 29.36 -15.12
CA VAL A 243 45.75 27.96 -14.69
C VAL A 243 45.36 27.09 -15.89
N LYS A 244 46.36 26.53 -16.57
CA LYS A 244 46.15 25.59 -17.67
C LYS A 244 45.55 24.30 -17.10
N THR A 245 44.38 23.92 -17.59
CA THR A 245 43.74 22.65 -17.20
C THR A 245 44.66 21.48 -17.56
N SER A 246 45.04 20.69 -16.54
CA SER A 246 45.91 19.53 -16.69
C SER A 246 45.31 18.52 -17.69
N LYS A 247 46.18 17.78 -18.39
CA LYS A 247 45.76 16.65 -19.24
C LYS A 247 44.93 15.63 -18.46
N LEU A 248 45.22 15.44 -17.17
CA LEU A 248 44.46 14.56 -16.28
C LEU A 248 43.05 15.09 -16.03
N ALA A 249 42.90 16.40 -15.77
CA ALA A 249 41.59 17.02 -15.55
C ALA A 249 40.71 16.93 -16.81
N LYS A 250 41.31 17.11 -18.00
CA LYS A 250 40.60 16.88 -19.28
C LYS A 250 40.18 15.42 -19.46
N ARG A 251 41.00 14.47 -19.00
CA ARG A 251 40.68 13.03 -19.05
C ARG A 251 39.57 12.67 -18.06
N GLN A 252 39.62 13.19 -16.84
CA GLN A 252 38.57 13.00 -15.83
C GLN A 252 37.24 13.58 -16.28
N GLN A 253 37.25 14.77 -16.90
CA GLN A 253 36.04 15.36 -17.45
C GLN A 253 35.47 14.53 -18.61
N ARG A 254 36.33 14.01 -19.49
CA ARG A 254 35.90 13.12 -20.57
C ARG A 254 35.29 11.83 -20.02
N MET A 255 35.94 11.22 -19.03
CA MET A 255 35.46 10.00 -18.39
C MET A 255 34.08 10.20 -17.75
N ARG A 256 33.86 11.32 -17.04
CA ARG A 256 32.54 11.67 -16.51
C ARG A 256 31.48 11.83 -17.60
N LEU A 257 31.83 12.44 -18.73
CA LEU A 257 30.90 12.59 -19.86
C LEU A 257 30.58 11.23 -20.51
N GLU A 258 31.57 10.34 -20.61
CA GLU A 258 31.39 8.97 -21.12
C GLU A 258 30.53 8.14 -20.17
N GLU A 259 30.75 8.23 -18.85
CA GLU A 259 29.90 7.62 -17.82
C GLU A 259 28.46 8.14 -17.88
N GLN A 260 28.28 9.46 -17.97
CA GLN A 260 26.97 10.07 -18.07
C GLN A 260 26.25 9.65 -19.36
N ALA A 261 26.96 9.56 -20.49
CA ALA A 261 26.39 9.08 -21.75
C ALA A 261 26.03 7.58 -21.69
N ALA A 262 26.83 6.77 -21.00
CA ALA A 262 26.52 5.35 -20.78
C ALA A 262 25.29 5.17 -19.89
N LEU A 263 25.19 5.93 -18.79
CA LEU A 263 24.01 5.94 -17.92
C LEU A 263 22.77 6.41 -18.67
N GLN A 264 22.86 7.47 -19.48
CA GLN A 264 21.74 7.93 -20.31
C GLN A 264 21.28 6.86 -21.32
N LYS A 265 22.21 6.09 -21.91
CA LYS A 265 21.86 4.97 -22.79
C LYS A 265 21.17 3.82 -22.04
N LEU A 266 21.64 3.49 -20.83
CA LEU A 266 21.00 2.49 -19.96
C LEU A 266 19.58 2.91 -19.59
N VAL A 267 19.40 4.16 -19.15
CA VAL A 267 18.07 4.73 -18.85
C VAL A 267 17.19 4.73 -20.11
N ALA A 268 17.70 5.16 -21.27
CA ALA A 268 16.94 5.14 -22.52
C ALA A 268 16.57 3.71 -22.95
N GLN A 269 17.39 2.71 -22.67
CA GLN A 269 17.07 1.30 -22.94
C GLN A 269 16.02 0.76 -21.95
N CYS A 270 16.10 1.10 -20.66
CA CYS A 270 15.10 0.72 -19.66
C CYS A 270 13.76 1.41 -19.93
N CYS A 271 13.76 2.73 -20.10
CA CYS A 271 12.56 3.51 -20.41
C CYS A 271 12.01 3.21 -21.81
N GLY A 272 12.88 2.94 -22.79
CA GLY A 272 12.49 2.53 -24.14
C GLY A 272 11.84 1.15 -24.16
N ARG A 273 12.34 0.19 -23.37
CA ARG A 273 11.66 -1.11 -23.14
C ARG A 273 10.31 -0.92 -22.47
N ALA A 274 10.22 -0.07 -21.45
CA ALA A 274 8.95 0.25 -20.80
C ALA A 274 7.95 0.93 -21.76
N ALA A 275 8.42 1.81 -22.66
CA ALA A 275 7.59 2.49 -23.65
C ALA A 275 7.16 1.57 -24.81
N LEU A 276 8.00 0.63 -25.22
CA LEU A 276 7.65 -0.38 -26.23
C LEU A 276 6.66 -1.42 -25.66
N GLN A 277 6.73 -1.72 -24.36
CA GLN A 277 5.70 -2.51 -23.68
C GLN A 277 4.37 -1.74 -23.58
N ARG A 278 4.39 -0.43 -23.29
CA ARG A 278 3.20 0.43 -23.31
C ARG A 278 2.58 0.61 -24.70
N ASN A 279 3.38 0.68 -25.77
CA ASN A 279 2.86 0.84 -27.13
C ASN A 279 2.47 -0.50 -27.80
N ALA A 280 2.88 -1.64 -27.24
CA ALA A 280 2.28 -2.94 -27.54
C ALA A 280 0.96 -3.16 -26.79
N ALA A 281 0.67 -2.32 -25.80
CA ALA A 281 -0.59 -2.31 -25.07
C ALA A 281 -1.65 -1.54 -25.86
N GLY A 282 -2.14 -2.18 -26.93
CA GLY A 282 -3.42 -1.83 -27.55
C GLY A 282 -4.57 -1.99 -26.55
N PRO A 283 -5.85 -2.01 -26.99
CA PRO A 283 -7.06 -2.12 -26.14
C PRO A 283 -7.05 -3.26 -25.08
N ARG A 284 -6.04 -4.13 -25.15
CA ARG A 284 -5.65 -5.13 -24.17
C ARG A 284 -5.26 -4.59 -22.79
N GLU A 285 -4.74 -3.37 -22.62
CA GLU A 285 -4.26 -2.88 -21.29
C GLU A 285 -5.42 -2.60 -20.31
N ARG A 286 -6.54 -2.04 -20.81
CA ARG A 286 -7.78 -1.88 -20.04
C ARG A 286 -8.48 -3.19 -19.76
N THR A 287 -8.29 -4.21 -20.60
CA THR A 287 -8.76 -5.56 -20.33
C THR A 287 -7.77 -6.36 -19.48
N HIS A 288 -6.49 -6.02 -19.39
CA HIS A 288 -5.48 -6.74 -18.62
C HIS A 288 -5.51 -6.35 -17.14
N ILE A 289 -5.74 -5.07 -16.81
CA ILE A 289 -6.06 -4.66 -15.43
C ILE A 289 -7.39 -5.30 -14.98
N ARG A 290 -8.37 -5.44 -15.90
CA ARG A 290 -9.59 -6.21 -15.65
C ARG A 290 -9.41 -7.72 -15.66
N ALA A 291 -8.41 -8.29 -16.34
CA ALA A 291 -8.16 -9.73 -16.45
C ALA A 291 -7.29 -10.24 -15.30
N ILE A 292 -6.35 -9.43 -14.80
CA ILE A 292 -5.68 -9.66 -13.51
C ILE A 292 -6.74 -9.73 -12.39
N MET A 293 -7.86 -8.98 -12.52
CA MET A 293 -9.02 -9.04 -11.62
C MET A 293 -10.17 -9.98 -12.05
N ARG A 294 -10.12 -10.65 -13.22
CA ARG A 294 -11.23 -11.50 -13.75
C ARG A 294 -10.84 -12.92 -14.15
N GLU A 295 -9.57 -13.28 -14.33
CA GLU A 295 -9.18 -14.66 -14.68
C GLU A 295 -9.24 -15.60 -13.47
N ASN A 296 -10.42 -15.66 -12.84
CA ASN A 296 -10.97 -16.83 -12.13
C ASN A 296 -12.50 -16.92 -12.24
N GLY A 297 -13.13 -16.10 -13.10
CA GLY A 297 -14.58 -16.06 -13.25
C GLY A 297 -15.01 -16.39 -14.66
N ASP A 298 -15.01 -17.67 -15.03
CA ASP A 298 -15.97 -18.25 -15.99
C ASP A 298 -16.01 -19.78 -15.83
N ALA A 299 -16.76 -20.23 -14.82
CA ALA A 299 -17.41 -21.54 -14.82
C ALA A 299 -18.92 -21.32 -14.57
N PRO A 300 -19.81 -22.04 -15.26
CA PRO A 300 -21.23 -21.76 -15.24
C PRO A 300 -21.83 -22.08 -13.88
N HIS A 301 -22.76 -21.22 -13.47
CA HIS A 301 -23.75 -21.40 -12.41
C HIS A 301 -23.94 -22.83 -11.91
N LEU A 302 -23.32 -23.14 -10.76
CA LEU A 302 -23.86 -24.07 -9.77
C LEU A 302 -23.62 -23.47 -8.38
N GLY A 303 -24.72 -23.12 -7.72
CA GLY A 303 -24.69 -22.54 -6.38
C GLY A 303 -24.03 -23.50 -5.39
N LEU A 304 -22.94 -23.05 -4.79
CA LEU A 304 -22.35 -23.64 -3.60
C LEU A 304 -21.91 -22.50 -2.70
N ALA A 305 -22.67 -22.31 -1.62
CA ALA A 305 -22.25 -21.58 -0.46
C ALA A 305 -20.89 -22.16 -0.01
N SER A 306 -19.81 -21.45 -0.31
CA SER A 306 -18.47 -21.84 0.13
C SER A 306 -18.38 -21.56 1.63
N LYS A 307 -18.76 -22.57 2.42
CA LYS A 307 -18.27 -22.69 3.79
C LYS A 307 -16.76 -22.98 3.69
N ARG A 308 -15.94 -21.94 3.50
CA ARG A 308 -14.50 -22.06 3.79
C ARG A 308 -14.39 -22.45 5.26
N ARG A 309 -13.74 -23.58 5.53
CA ARG A 309 -13.43 -24.00 6.91
C ARG A 309 -12.46 -22.99 7.48
N ARG A 310 -12.82 -22.41 8.64
CA ARG A 310 -11.90 -21.65 9.49
C ARG A 310 -10.66 -22.51 9.73
N SER A 311 -9.48 -22.02 9.39
CA SER A 311 -8.22 -22.74 9.54
C SER A 311 -7.24 -21.91 10.35
N LEU A 312 -6.65 -22.54 11.35
CA LEU A 312 -5.41 -22.06 11.95
C LEU A 312 -4.30 -22.36 10.95
N THR A 313 -3.84 -21.36 10.20
CA THR A 313 -2.56 -21.47 9.50
C THR A 313 -1.49 -21.41 10.58
N CYS A 314 -0.80 -22.54 10.81
CA CYS A 314 0.42 -22.52 11.61
C CYS A 314 1.49 -21.67 10.90
N PRO A 315 2.38 -21.01 11.66
CA PRO A 315 3.42 -20.11 11.14
C PRO A 315 4.39 -20.80 10.17
#